data_AF-A0A1B6PTA4-F1
#
_entry.id   AF-A0A1B6PTA4-F1
#
_cell.length_a   1.000
_cell.length_b   1.000
_cell.length_c   1.000
_cell.angle_alpha   90.00
_cell.angle_beta   90.00
_cell.angle_gamma   90.00
#
_symmetry.space_group_name_H-M   'P 1'
#
loop_
_entity.id
_entity.type
_entity.pdbx_description
1 polymer ?
#
loop_
_entity_poly.entity_id
_entity_poly.type
_entity_poly.pdbx_seq_one_letter_code
_entity_poly.pdbx_strand_id
1 'polypeptide(L)'
;MEPPARFAALKRSNPELTPQPGEEADEDKRRLYRMAKAFFEMEEGIPRTQEWVRSELRKKGYVQLDAESAKRRAEVQAVIDREWPAIEEKMKSLILLPRW
;
A
#
# COMPACT_ATOMS: atom_id res chain seq x y z
N MET A 1 -1.95 8.02 9.73
CA MET A 1 -1.82 9.49 9.87
C MET A 1 -1.75 9.81 11.34
N GLU A 2 -0.99 10.82 11.77
CA GLU A 2 -1.05 11.23 13.18
C GLU A 2 -2.41 11.86 13.49
N PRO A 3 -3.09 11.44 14.57
CA PRO A 3 -4.36 12.05 14.95
C PRO A 3 -4.15 13.51 15.37
N PRO A 4 -5.06 14.42 15.00
CA PRO A 4 -5.10 15.77 15.57
C PRO A 4 -5.06 15.73 17.10
N ALA A 5 -4.27 16.60 17.73
CA ALA A 5 -4.02 16.57 19.18
C ALA A 5 -5.30 16.50 20.03
N ARG A 6 -6.34 17.24 19.64
CA ARG A 6 -7.66 17.22 20.31
C ARG A 6 -8.36 15.87 20.23
N PHE A 7 -8.22 15.13 19.12
CA PHE A 7 -8.81 13.80 18.96
C PHE A 7 -8.03 12.77 19.78
N ALA A 8 -6.69 12.85 19.77
CA ALA A 8 -5.85 12.00 20.59
C ALA A 8 -6.11 12.19 22.09
N ALA A 9 -6.22 13.45 22.54
CA ALA A 9 -6.58 13.76 23.92
C ALA A 9 -7.96 13.19 24.28
N LEU A 10 -8.95 13.38 23.39
CA LEU A 10 -10.32 12.90 23.61
C LEU A 10 -10.39 11.37 23.66
N LYS A 11 -9.72 10.66 22.74
CA LYS A 11 -9.66 9.19 22.74
C LYS A 11 -8.95 8.64 23.97
N ARG A 12 -7.93 9.35 24.48
CA ARG A 12 -7.21 8.95 25.70
C ARG A 12 -8.09 9.06 26.95
N SER A 13 -8.86 10.14 27.08
CA SER A 13 -9.76 10.33 28.22
C SER A 13 -11.07 9.55 28.08
N ASN A 14 -11.51 9.29 26.86
CA ASN A 14 -12.78 8.65 26.53
C ASN A 14 -12.61 7.71 25.32
N PRO A 15 -12.17 6.46 25.54
CA PRO A 15 -11.86 5.51 24.46
C PRO A 15 -13.04 5.20 23.53
N GLU A 16 -14.26 5.18 24.06
CA GLU A 16 -15.47 4.90 23.27
C GLU A 16 -15.92 6.10 22.41
N LEU A 17 -15.35 7.28 22.68
CA LEU A 17 -15.70 8.54 21.99
C LEU A 17 -17.21 8.81 22.01
N THR A 18 -17.84 8.51 23.13
CA THR A 18 -19.25 8.78 23.39
C THR A 18 -19.40 10.00 24.30
N PRO A 19 -20.27 10.97 24.00
CA PRO A 19 -20.51 12.10 24.90
C PRO A 19 -20.83 11.65 26.32
N GLN A 20 -20.26 12.32 27.33
CA GLN A 20 -20.55 12.03 28.73
C GLN A 20 -21.89 12.66 29.14
N PRO A 21 -22.51 12.19 30.24
CA PRO A 21 -23.73 12.81 30.77
C PRO A 21 -23.54 14.32 30.99
N GLY A 22 -24.44 15.13 30.44
CA GLY A 22 -24.36 16.60 30.46
C GLY A 22 -23.61 17.23 29.28
N GLU A 23 -22.83 16.47 28.51
CA GLU A 23 -22.22 16.94 27.26
C GLU A 23 -23.14 16.74 26.04
N GLU A 24 -24.24 16.01 26.20
CA GLU A 24 -25.16 15.66 25.12
C GLU A 24 -25.91 16.87 24.53
N ALA A 25 -26.09 17.93 25.33
CA ALA A 25 -26.70 19.17 24.88
C ALA A 25 -25.71 20.12 24.19
N ASP A 26 -24.40 19.87 24.32
CA ASP A 26 -23.34 20.66 23.70
C ASP A 26 -23.09 20.14 22.27
N GLU A 27 -23.61 20.88 21.28
CA GLU A 27 -23.52 20.51 19.87
C GLU A 27 -22.08 20.44 19.36
N ASP A 28 -21.22 21.36 19.80
CA ASP A 28 -19.82 21.42 19.38
C ASP A 28 -19.04 20.23 19.93
N LYS A 29 -19.26 19.87 21.21
CA LYS A 29 -18.69 18.63 21.77
C LYS A 29 -19.17 17.40 21.05
N ARG A 30 -20.47 17.29 20.78
CA ARG A 30 -21.01 16.15 20.02
C ARG A 30 -20.43 16.06 18.61
N ARG A 31 -20.22 17.20 17.95
CA ARG A 31 -19.55 17.24 16.65
C ARG A 31 -18.10 16.77 16.78
N LEU A 32 -17.39 17.20 17.81
CA LEU A 32 -16.02 16.78 18.08
C LEU A 32 -15.92 15.25 18.27
N TYR A 33 -16.80 14.66 19.10
CA TYR A 33 -16.86 13.20 19.29
C TYR A 33 -17.10 12.45 17.98
N ARG A 34 -18.08 12.90 17.17
CA ARG A 34 -18.37 12.29 15.85
C ARG A 34 -17.17 12.33 14.92
N MET A 35 -16.48 13.48 14.85
CA MET A 35 -15.31 13.63 13.99
C MET A 35 -14.13 12.76 14.46
N ALA A 36 -13.88 12.71 15.76
CA ALA A 36 -12.83 11.85 16.32
C ALA A 36 -13.14 10.38 16.03
N LYS A 37 -14.39 9.95 16.22
CA LYS A 37 -14.81 8.57 15.98
C LYS A 37 -14.59 8.16 14.52
N ALA A 38 -15.08 8.98 13.58
CA ALA A 38 -14.88 8.74 12.15
C ALA A 38 -13.39 8.69 11.76
N PHE A 39 -12.55 9.55 12.36
CA PHE A 39 -11.11 9.53 12.12
C PHE A 39 -10.47 8.19 12.53
N PHE A 40 -10.71 7.74 13.77
CA PHE A 40 -10.09 6.50 14.26
C PHE A 40 -10.65 5.25 13.58
N GLU A 41 -11.97 5.20 13.32
CA GLU A 41 -12.57 4.09 12.57
C GLU A 41 -11.97 3.96 11.15
N MET A 42 -11.74 5.09 10.49
CA MET A 42 -11.07 5.12 9.19
C MET A 42 -9.62 4.65 9.30
N GLU A 43 -8.83 5.21 10.22
CA GLU A 43 -7.42 4.85 10.39
C GLU A 43 -7.22 3.37 10.76
N GLU A 44 -8.11 2.82 11.60
CA GLU A 44 -8.10 1.39 11.95
C GLU A 44 -8.55 0.50 10.79
N GLY A 45 -9.47 0.98 9.95
CA GLY A 45 -10.00 0.25 8.79
C GLY A 45 -9.06 0.24 7.58
N ILE A 46 -8.25 1.30 7.38
CA ILE A 46 -7.36 1.44 6.22
C ILE A 46 -6.43 0.23 6.05
N PRO A 47 -5.69 -0.25 7.07
CA PRO A 47 -4.80 -1.40 6.92
C PRO A 47 -5.51 -2.66 6.42
N ARG A 48 -6.70 -2.94 6.98
CA ARG A 48 -7.52 -4.10 6.60
C ARG A 48 -8.02 -4.00 5.17
N THR A 49 -8.50 -2.82 4.76
CA THR A 49 -8.93 -2.56 3.38
C THR A 49 -7.75 -2.68 2.42
N GLN A 50 -6.59 -2.12 2.76
CA GLN A 50 -5.38 -2.20 1.96
C GLN A 50 -4.89 -3.65 1.80
N GLU A 51 -4.95 -4.45 2.85
CA GLU A 51 -4.63 -5.88 2.80
C GLU A 51 -5.59 -6.65 1.89
N TRP A 52 -6.90 -6.39 2.00
CA TRP A 52 -7.90 -6.98 1.13
C TRP A 52 -7.66 -6.63 -0.34
N VAL A 53 -7.40 -5.36 -0.66
CA VAL A 53 -7.08 -4.92 -2.03
C VAL A 53 -5.83 -5.64 -2.55
N ARG A 54 -4.75 -5.71 -1.75
CA ARG A 54 -3.53 -6.44 -2.15
C ARG A 54 -3.80 -7.92 -2.41
N SER A 55 -4.65 -8.56 -1.60
CA SER A 55 -5.06 -9.95 -1.77
C SER A 55 -5.81 -10.16 -3.09
N GLU A 56 -6.80 -9.31 -3.38
CA GLU A 56 -7.57 -9.38 -4.63
C GLU A 56 -6.72 -9.11 -5.88
N LEU A 57 -5.80 -8.16 -5.80
CA LEU A 57 -4.85 -7.88 -6.87
C LEU A 57 -3.95 -9.08 -7.14
N ARG A 58 -3.41 -9.73 -6.09
CA ARG A 58 -2.62 -10.96 -6.23
C ARG A 58 -3.40 -12.09 -6.87
N LYS A 59 -4.66 -12.32 -6.46
CA LYS A 59 -5.54 -13.34 -7.06
C LYS A 59 -5.77 -13.10 -8.56
N LYS A 60 -5.83 -11.83 -8.97
CA LYS A 60 -5.97 -11.42 -10.37
C LYS A 60 -4.65 -11.37 -11.15
N GLY A 61 -3.53 -11.76 -10.54
CA GLY A 61 -2.22 -11.80 -11.18
C GLY A 61 -1.48 -10.45 -11.21
N TYR A 62 -1.98 -9.43 -10.53
CA TYR A 62 -1.27 -8.16 -10.41
C TYR A 62 -0.12 -8.28 -9.41
N VAL A 63 1.02 -7.66 -9.76
CA VAL A 63 2.23 -7.63 -8.94
C VAL A 63 2.40 -6.22 -8.36
N GLN A 64 2.74 -6.15 -7.08
CA GLN A 64 3.05 -4.90 -6.42
C GLN A 64 4.38 -4.33 -6.96
N LEU A 65 4.37 -3.07 -7.35
CA LEU A 65 5.55 -2.35 -7.83
C LEU A 65 6.08 -1.47 -6.69
N ASP A 66 6.94 -2.04 -5.88
CA ASP A 66 7.66 -1.36 -4.80
C ASP A 66 9.16 -1.26 -5.11
N ALA A 67 9.93 -0.73 -4.17
CA ALA A 67 11.37 -0.58 -4.31
C ALA A 67 12.09 -1.94 -4.48
N GLU A 68 11.58 -3.01 -3.85
CA GLU A 68 12.14 -4.35 -3.99
C GLU A 68 11.86 -4.92 -5.40
N SER A 69 10.64 -4.74 -5.90
CA SER A 69 10.25 -5.08 -7.27
C SER A 69 11.09 -4.30 -8.29
N ALA A 70 11.31 -3.01 -8.06
CA ALA A 70 12.19 -2.18 -8.88
C ALA A 70 13.64 -2.68 -8.87
N LYS A 71 14.18 -3.02 -7.68
CA LYS A 71 15.52 -3.59 -7.52
C LYS A 71 15.66 -4.91 -8.27
N ARG A 72 14.72 -5.84 -8.08
CA ARG A 72 14.72 -7.16 -8.74
C ARG A 72 14.64 -7.03 -10.26
N ARG A 73 13.84 -6.09 -10.77
CA ARG A 73 13.78 -5.77 -12.21
C ARG A 73 15.12 -5.24 -12.72
N ALA A 74 15.77 -4.35 -11.98
CA ALA A 74 17.08 -3.84 -12.34
C ALA A 74 18.15 -4.94 -12.36
N GLU A 75 18.14 -5.85 -11.39
CA GLU A 75 19.04 -7.02 -11.34
C GLU A 75 18.83 -7.95 -12.55
N VAL A 76 17.58 -8.26 -12.88
CA VAL A 76 17.25 -9.06 -14.07
C VAL A 76 17.69 -8.35 -15.35
N GLN A 77 17.43 -7.05 -15.46
CA GLN A 77 17.83 -6.25 -16.62
C GLN A 77 19.35 -6.24 -16.78
N ALA A 78 20.12 -6.10 -15.68
CA ALA A 78 21.57 -6.13 -15.73
C ALA A 78 22.12 -7.48 -16.23
N VAL A 79 21.46 -8.60 -15.90
CA VAL A 79 21.82 -9.92 -16.45
C VAL A 79 21.52 -9.97 -17.94
N ILE A 80 20.33 -9.50 -18.36
CA ILE A 80 19.96 -9.46 -19.78
C ILE A 80 20.99 -8.61 -20.55
N ASP A 81 21.28 -7.40 -20.10
CA ASP A 81 22.20 -6.49 -20.78
C ASP A 81 23.61 -7.08 -20.90
N ARG A 82 24.04 -7.89 -19.91
CA ARG A 82 25.33 -8.58 -19.93
C ARG A 82 25.37 -9.75 -20.90
N GLU A 83 24.33 -10.59 -20.91
CA GLU A 83 24.35 -11.88 -21.64
C GLU A 83 23.78 -11.77 -23.06
N TRP A 84 22.84 -10.85 -23.29
CA TRP A 84 22.10 -10.72 -24.55
C TRP A 84 23.00 -10.55 -25.77
N PRO A 85 24.09 -9.75 -25.76
CA PRO A 85 24.96 -9.62 -26.92
C PRO A 85 25.57 -10.95 -27.37
N ALA A 86 26.03 -11.79 -26.43
CA ALA A 86 26.62 -13.08 -26.74
C ALA A 86 25.57 -14.08 -27.27
N ILE A 87 24.36 -14.05 -26.71
CA ILE A 87 23.22 -14.83 -27.20
C ILE A 87 22.87 -14.41 -28.63
N GLU A 88 22.81 -13.12 -28.90
CA GLU A 88 22.47 -12.56 -30.20
C GLU A 88 23.49 -12.97 -31.28
N GLU A 89 24.79 -12.86 -30.98
CA GLU A 89 25.84 -13.30 -31.90
C GLU A 89 25.78 -14.81 -32.18
N LYS A 90 25.50 -15.63 -31.15
CA LYS A 90 25.31 -17.06 -31.34
C LYS A 90 24.10 -17.38 -32.21
N MET A 91 22.98 -16.67 -32.03
CA MET A 91 21.80 -16.83 -32.89
C MET A 91 22.08 -16.42 -34.35
N LYS A 92 22.78 -15.31 -34.58
CA LYS A 92 23.20 -14.89 -35.93
C LYS A 92 24.07 -15.95 -36.59
N SER A 93 25.03 -16.52 -35.87
CA SER A 93 25.91 -17.58 -36.40
C SER A 93 25.13 -18.83 -36.82
N LEU A 94 24.06 -19.19 -36.11
CA LEU A 94 23.19 -20.32 -36.44
C LEU A 94 22.31 -20.05 -37.67
N ILE A 95 21.85 -18.81 -37.86
CA ILE A 95 21.06 -18.41 -39.04
C ILE A 95 21.92 -18.36 -40.31
N LEU A 96 23.21 -18.06 -40.17
CA LEU A 96 24.18 -17.98 -41.27
C LEU A 96 24.83 -19.33 -41.64
N LEU A 97 24.54 -20.41 -40.90
CA LEU A 97 25.00 -21.75 -41.27
C LEU A 97 24.22 -22.26 -42.49
N PRO A 98 24.88 -22.76 -43.55
CA PRO A 98 24.19 -23.34 -44.69
C PRO A 98 23.38 -24.56 -44.23
N ARG A 99 22.08 -24.56 -44.55
CA ARG A 99 21.27 -25.78 -44.50
C ARG A 99 21.70 -26.67 -45.67
N TRP A 100 22.52 -27.67 -45.37
CA TRP A 100 22.82 -28.78 -46.27
C TRP A 100 21.63 -29.75 -46.31
#